data_AF-R7C7I3-F1
#
_entry.id   AF-R7C7I3-F1
#
_cell.length_a   1.000
_cell.length_b   1.000
_cell.length_c   1.000
_cell.angle_alpha   90.00
_cell.angle_beta   90.00
_cell.angle_gamma   90.00
#
_symmetry.space_group_name_H-M   'P 1'
#
loop_
_entity.id
_entity.type
_entity.pdbx_description
1 polymer ?
#
loop_
_entity_poly.entity_id
_entity_poly.type
_entity_poly.pdbx_seq_one_letter_code
_entity_poly.pdbx_strand_id
1 'polypeptide(L)'
;MTINPGMLIFCLLDSSIAFLLVFFVSRAKFGGEKSMLARVISAILGTLVFIVHFGVLIWFNTEPVTISAAGKAVVYAAPIVLSILMIILTLLSQPPKKTSEEETEESENDTEETATAETNEGTAAK
;
A
#
# COMPACT_ATOMS: atom_id res chain seq x y z
N MET A 1 -31.20 16.32 7.55
CA MET A 1 -29.92 15.75 7.11
C MET A 1 -30.16 14.28 6.83
N THR A 2 -30.23 13.92 5.56
CA THR A 2 -30.47 12.55 5.13
C THR A 2 -29.28 12.11 4.30
N ILE A 3 -28.71 10.96 4.64
CA ILE A 3 -27.64 10.31 3.89
C ILE A 3 -28.12 8.94 3.45
N ASN A 4 -27.80 8.53 2.23
CA ASN A 4 -28.10 7.19 1.76
C ASN A 4 -27.33 6.16 2.62
N PRO A 5 -27.99 5.13 3.19
CA PRO A 5 -27.32 4.11 4.00
C PRO A 5 -26.12 3.43 3.32
N GLY A 6 -26.18 3.22 2.00
CA GLY A 6 -25.07 2.67 1.23
C GLY A 6 -23.85 3.59 1.20
N MET A 7 -24.08 4.91 1.10
CA MET A 7 -23.00 5.91 1.16
C MET A 7 -22.41 6.00 2.57
N LEU A 8 -23.23 5.85 3.61
CA LEU A 8 -22.75 5.82 4.99
C LEU A 8 -21.78 4.65 5.23
N ILE A 9 -22.13 3.45 4.76
CA ILE A 9 -21.26 2.26 4.83
C ILE A 9 -19.97 2.48 4.03
N PHE A 10 -20.07 3.02 2.83
CA PHE A 10 -18.90 3.36 2.01
C PHE A 10 -17.98 4.36 2.72
N CYS A 11 -18.52 5.44 3.28
CA CYS A 11 -17.73 6.45 4.01
C CYS A 11 -17.00 5.81 5.20
N LEU A 12 -17.65 4.89 5.90
CA LEU A 12 -17.06 4.19 7.04
C LEU A 12 -15.90 3.30 6.61
N LEU A 13 -16.07 2.52 5.53
CA LEU A 13 -15.04 1.63 5.00
C LEU A 13 -13.86 2.42 4.44
N ASP A 14 -14.10 3.44 3.62
CA ASP A 14 -13.04 4.27 3.03
C ASP A 14 -12.21 4.97 4.12
N SER A 15 -12.88 5.52 5.14
CA SER A 15 -12.21 6.14 6.28
C SER A 15 -11.41 5.12 7.10
N SER A 16 -11.92 3.89 7.24
CA SER A 16 -11.19 2.81 7.92
C SER A 16 -9.92 2.40 7.16
N ILE A 17 -9.97 2.39 5.83
CA ILE A 17 -8.79 2.13 5.00
C ILE A 17 -7.78 3.27 5.16
N ALA A 18 -8.23 4.53 5.14
CA ALA A 18 -7.38 5.68 5.39
C ALA A 18 -6.72 5.63 6.79
N PHE A 19 -7.46 5.23 7.83
CA PHE A 19 -6.93 4.98 9.16
C PHE A 19 -5.80 3.96 9.12
N LEU A 20 -6.04 2.79 8.53
CA LEU A 20 -5.08 1.69 8.50
C LEU A 20 -3.81 2.11 7.76
N LEU A 21 -3.94 2.80 6.63
CA LEU A 21 -2.82 3.30 5.86
C LEU A 21 -1.95 4.24 6.70
N VAL A 22 -2.56 5.25 7.33
CA VAL A 22 -1.83 6.21 8.16
C VAL A 22 -1.23 5.54 9.39
N PHE A 23 -1.96 4.62 10.01
CA PHE A 23 -1.51 3.85 11.15
C PHE A 23 -0.23 3.05 10.79
N PHE A 24 -0.27 2.24 9.73
CA PHE A 24 0.87 1.41 9.36
C PHE A 24 2.06 2.23 8.86
N VAL A 25 1.84 3.25 8.03
CA VAL A 25 2.92 4.14 7.53
C VAL A 25 3.57 4.90 8.68
N SER A 26 2.78 5.48 9.59
CA SER A 26 3.32 6.18 10.76
C SER A 26 4.04 5.21 11.70
N ARG A 27 3.48 4.03 11.94
CA ARG A 27 4.10 3.02 12.81
C ARG A 27 5.43 2.55 12.23
N ALA A 28 5.52 2.31 10.93
CA ALA A 28 6.76 1.98 10.23
C ALA A 28 7.81 3.10 10.37
N LYS A 29 7.37 4.37 10.28
CA LYS A 29 8.26 5.53 10.39
C LYS A 29 8.81 5.75 11.81
N PHE A 30 8.04 5.46 12.86
CA PHE A 30 8.39 5.81 14.25
C PHE A 30 9.02 4.69 15.09
N GLY A 31 9.49 3.60 14.46
CA GLY A 31 10.21 2.53 15.17
C GLY A 31 9.50 1.17 15.19
N GLY A 32 8.44 1.00 14.39
CA GLY A 32 7.84 -0.29 14.12
C GLY A 32 7.02 -0.88 15.28
N GLU A 33 6.79 -2.19 15.23
CA GLU A 33 5.84 -2.91 16.09
C GLU A 33 6.23 -2.97 17.57
N LYS A 34 7.53 -2.95 17.86
CA LYS A 34 8.07 -3.11 19.22
C LYS A 34 7.99 -1.83 20.05
N SER A 35 7.80 -0.67 19.42
CA SER A 35 7.75 0.62 20.10
C SER A 35 6.32 0.95 20.53
N MET A 36 6.07 0.95 21.85
CA MET A 36 4.79 1.37 22.42
C MET A 36 4.45 2.81 22.02
N LEU A 37 5.45 3.69 22.01
CA LEU A 37 5.31 5.09 21.61
C LEU A 37 4.93 5.21 20.12
N ALA A 38 5.56 4.43 19.24
CA ALA A 38 5.21 4.40 17.82
C ALA A 38 3.74 3.96 17.63
N ARG A 39 3.30 2.93 18.36
CA ARG A 39 1.93 2.42 18.31
C ARG A 39 0.91 3.45 18.80
N VAL A 40 1.20 4.18 19.89
CA VAL A 40 0.32 5.22 20.42
C VAL A 40 0.22 6.40 19.46
N ILE A 41 1.35 6.92 18.98
CA ILE A 41 1.37 8.07 18.06
C ILE A 41 0.66 7.72 16.75
N SER A 42 0.95 6.55 16.18
CA SER A 42 0.27 6.08 14.96
C SER A 42 -1.22 5.86 15.15
N ALA A 43 -1.67 5.37 16.31
CA ALA A 43 -3.09 5.25 16.63
C ALA A 43 -3.78 6.62 16.71
N ILE A 44 -3.15 7.61 17.37
CA ILE A 44 -3.68 8.98 17.47
C ILE A 44 -3.77 9.61 16.08
N LEU A 45 -2.68 9.57 15.30
CA LEU A 45 -2.67 10.12 13.93
C LEU A 45 -3.69 9.44 13.02
N GLY A 46 -3.75 8.10 13.04
CA GLY A 46 -4.74 7.35 12.28
C GLY A 46 -6.15 7.76 12.66
N THR A 47 -6.45 7.89 13.95
CA THR A 47 -7.78 8.28 14.44
C THR A 47 -8.15 9.70 14.01
N LEU A 48 -7.21 10.65 14.07
CA LEU A 48 -7.42 12.01 13.57
C LEU A 48 -7.75 12.02 12.08
N VAL A 49 -7.03 11.23 11.28
CA VAL A 49 -7.33 11.10 9.85
C VAL A 49 -8.69 10.45 9.62
N PHE A 50 -9.03 9.41 10.37
CA PHE A 50 -10.32 8.75 10.30
C PHE A 50 -11.48 9.73 10.51
N ILE A 51 -11.47 10.47 11.63
CA ILE A 51 -12.59 11.36 11.97
C ILE A 51 -12.73 12.52 10.98
N VAL A 52 -11.61 13.08 10.51
CA VAL A 52 -11.62 14.19 9.55
C VAL A 52 -12.11 13.70 8.20
N HIS A 53 -11.55 12.59 7.70
CA HIS A 53 -11.92 12.02 6.41
C HIS A 53 -13.38 11.55 6.40
N PHE A 54 -13.80 10.85 7.45
CA PHE A 54 -15.19 10.43 7.63
C PHE A 54 -16.13 11.64 7.70
N GLY A 55 -15.81 12.65 8.51
CA GLY A 55 -16.61 13.87 8.63
C GLY A 55 -16.77 14.60 7.29
N VAL A 56 -15.69 14.73 6.51
CA VAL A 56 -15.72 15.33 5.17
C VAL A 56 -16.60 14.53 4.22
N LEU A 57 -16.48 13.19 4.22
CA LEU A 57 -17.30 12.33 3.36
C LEU A 57 -18.78 12.36 3.75
N ILE A 58 -19.10 12.34 5.04
CA ILE A 58 -20.48 12.49 5.53
C ILE A 58 -21.05 13.85 5.12
N TRP A 59 -20.27 14.92 5.31
CA TRP A 59 -20.65 16.27 4.88
C TRP A 59 -20.93 16.33 3.37
N PHE A 60 -20.08 15.73 2.54
CA PHE A 60 -20.26 15.66 1.09
C PHE A 60 -21.51 14.89 0.65
N ASN A 61 -21.94 13.88 1.43
CA ASN A 61 -23.02 12.96 1.08
C ASN A 61 -24.36 13.28 1.76
N THR A 62 -24.42 14.32 2.59
CA THR A 62 -25.64 14.68 3.31
C THR A 62 -26.37 15.84 2.62
N GLU A 63 -27.67 15.70 2.40
CA GLU A 63 -28.52 16.82 1.91
C GLU A 63 -28.71 17.90 3.00
N PRO A 64 -28.76 19.20 2.64
CA PRO A 64 -28.91 19.76 1.30
C PRO A 64 -27.60 20.33 0.71
N VAL A 65 -26.43 19.77 1.05
CA VAL A 65 -25.14 20.34 0.64
C VAL A 65 -25.10 20.52 -0.89
N THR A 66 -24.95 21.78 -1.32
CA THR A 66 -25.16 22.31 -2.68
C THR A 66 -24.01 22.05 -3.64
N ILE A 67 -23.15 21.06 -3.37
CA ILE A 67 -22.11 20.69 -4.33
C ILE A 67 -22.80 20.03 -5.53
N SER A 68 -22.57 20.62 -6.71
CA SER A 68 -23.12 20.11 -7.96
C SER A 68 -22.76 18.65 -8.16
N ALA A 69 -23.62 17.89 -8.85
CA ALA A 69 -23.34 16.48 -9.16
C ALA A 69 -21.98 16.30 -9.85
N ALA A 70 -21.59 17.26 -10.71
CA ALA A 70 -20.27 17.30 -11.34
C ALA A 70 -19.13 17.46 -10.32
N GLY A 71 -19.28 18.34 -9.33
CA GLY A 71 -18.31 18.51 -8.25
C GLY A 71 -18.11 17.23 -7.43
N LYS A 72 -19.19 16.52 -7.12
CA LYS A 72 -19.11 15.21 -6.44
C LYS A 72 -18.38 14.17 -7.30
N ALA A 73 -18.68 14.10 -8.59
CA ALA A 73 -18.03 13.17 -9.51
C ALA A 73 -16.52 13.41 -9.61
N VAL A 74 -16.07 14.68 -9.66
CA VAL A 74 -14.63 15.02 -9.68
C VAL A 74 -13.93 14.55 -8.41
N VAL A 75 -14.53 14.80 -7.24
CA VAL A 75 -13.94 14.41 -5.94
C VAL A 75 -13.84 12.88 -5.83
N TYR A 76 -14.85 12.13 -6.28
CA TYR A 76 -14.80 10.67 -6.28
C TYR A 76 -13.87 10.08 -7.34
N ALA A 77 -13.68 10.75 -8.46
CA ALA A 77 -12.75 10.30 -9.50
C ALA A 77 -11.28 10.60 -9.18
N ALA A 78 -11.01 11.61 -8.34
CA ALA A 78 -9.65 12.06 -8.07
C ALA A 78 -8.70 10.95 -7.57
N PRO A 79 -9.08 10.04 -6.64
CA PRO A 79 -8.22 8.93 -6.24
C PRO A 79 -7.89 7.98 -7.39
N ILE A 80 -8.87 7.66 -8.24
CA ILE A 80 -8.70 6.77 -9.40
C ILE A 80 -7.72 7.39 -10.40
N VAL A 81 -7.93 8.65 -10.74
CA VAL A 81 -7.05 9.39 -11.66
C VAL A 81 -5.63 9.47 -11.10
N LEU A 82 -5.48 9.77 -9.81
CA LEU A 82 -4.19 9.84 -9.13
C LEU A 82 -3.46 8.48 -9.14
N SER A 83 -4.18 7.37 -8.89
CA SER A 83 -3.60 6.03 -8.96
C SER A 83 -3.10 5.69 -10.37
N ILE A 84 -3.86 6.02 -11.41
CA ILE A 84 -3.44 5.80 -12.81
C ILE A 84 -2.18 6.63 -13.11
N LEU A 85 -2.17 7.90 -12.72
CA LEU A 85 -1.00 8.77 -12.91
C LEU A 85 0.23 8.23 -12.18
N MET A 86 0.09 7.76 -10.94
CA MET A 86 1.19 7.14 -10.20
C MET A 86 1.73 5.88 -10.87
N ILE A 87 0.86 5.03 -11.43
CA ILE A 87 1.28 3.84 -12.18
C ILE A 87 2.09 4.27 -13.42
N ILE A 88 1.58 5.22 -14.21
CA ILE A 88 2.27 5.72 -15.40
C ILE A 88 3.64 6.30 -15.02
N LEU A 89 3.72 7.14 -13.98
CA LEU A 89 4.98 7.70 -13.50
C LEU A 89 5.95 6.62 -13.02
N THR A 90 5.45 5.58 -12.37
CA THR A 90 6.27 4.43 -11.96
C THR A 90 6.83 3.68 -13.16
N LEU A 91 5.99 3.44 -14.19
CA LEU A 91 6.42 2.81 -15.44
C LEU A 91 7.47 3.65 -16.18
N LEU A 92 7.27 4.96 -16.27
CA LEU A 92 8.21 5.90 -16.90
C LEU A 92 9.50 6.09 -16.10
N SER A 93 9.47 5.84 -14.79
CA SER A 93 10.64 5.93 -13.91
C SER A 93 11.46 4.64 -13.86
N GLN A 94 11.02 3.57 -14.53
CA GLN A 94 11.82 2.35 -14.61
C GLN A 94 13.10 2.65 -15.41
N PRO A 95 14.29 2.34 -14.87
CA PRO A 95 15.52 2.46 -15.64
C PRO A 95 15.41 1.58 -16.89
N PRO A 96 15.95 2.02 -18.05
CA PRO A 96 15.84 1.27 -19.30
C PRO A 96 16.30 -0.17 -19.06
N LYS A 97 15.42 -1.14 -19.34
CA LYS A 97 15.80 -2.55 -19.34
C LYS A 97 16.98 -2.68 -20.29
N LYS A 98 18.14 -3.07 -19.76
CA LYS A 98 19.29 -3.42 -20.58
C LYS A 98 18.84 -4.51 -21.54
N THR A 99 18.88 -4.23 -22.84
CA THR A 99 18.79 -5.25 -23.88
C THR A 99 19.97 -6.19 -23.66
N SER A 100 19.70 -7.40 -23.18
CA SER A 100 20.64 -8.51 -23.27
C SER A 100 20.65 -8.91 -24.73
N GLU A 101 21.63 -8.42 -25.49
CA GLU A 101 22.05 -9.09 -26.71
C GLU A 101 22.79 -10.36 -26.27
N GLU A 102 22.23 -11.50 -26.68
CA GLU A 102 22.86 -12.82 -26.87
C GLU A 102 23.87 -13.32 -25.83
N GLU A 103 23.46 -14.29 -25.00
CA GLU A 103 24.17 -15.57 -24.95
C GLU A 103 23.14 -16.71 -24.93
N THR A 104 23.27 -17.56 -25.92
CA THR A 104 22.43 -18.67 -26.34
C THR A 104 22.73 -19.92 -25.49
N GLU A 105 21.66 -20.66 -25.14
CA GLU A 105 21.63 -22.08 -24.75
C GLU A 105 22.38 -22.44 -23.44
N GLU A 106 21.93 -23.34 -22.56
CA GLU A 106 21.12 -24.54 -22.72
C GLU A 106 20.15 -24.70 -21.56
N SER A 107 19.06 -25.39 -21.88
CA SER A 107 18.10 -25.93 -20.93
C SER A 107 18.65 -27.26 -20.41
N GLU A 108 18.77 -27.44 -19.10
CA GLU A 108 18.66 -28.79 -18.52
C GLU A 108 17.74 -28.73 -17.30
N ASN A 109 16.65 -29.48 -17.45
CA ASN A 109 15.64 -29.73 -16.45
C ASN A 109 16.06 -30.96 -15.60
N ASP A 110 15.49 -31.02 -14.40
CA ASP A 110 15.40 -32.17 -13.49
C ASP A 110 16.68 -32.57 -12.72
N THR A 111 16.65 -32.46 -11.39
CA THR A 111 16.14 -33.53 -10.49
C THR A 111 16.52 -33.20 -9.03
N GLU A 112 15.56 -33.32 -8.13
CA GLU A 112 15.77 -33.40 -6.68
C GLU A 112 16.72 -34.55 -6.31
N GLU A 113 17.78 -34.32 -5.52
CA GLU A 113 18.01 -35.17 -4.34
C GLU A 113 19.01 -34.55 -3.37
N THR A 114 18.71 -34.78 -2.11
CA THR A 114 19.40 -34.31 -0.92
C THR A 114 20.56 -35.24 -0.60
N ALA A 115 21.74 -34.72 -0.25
CA ALA A 115 22.61 -35.32 0.78
C ALA A 115 23.74 -34.37 1.19
N THR A 116 23.58 -33.82 2.39
CA THR A 116 24.62 -33.34 3.30
C THR A 116 25.79 -34.30 3.45
N ALA A 117 27.03 -33.80 3.41
CA ALA A 117 28.13 -34.31 4.22
C ALA A 117 29.18 -33.21 4.44
N GLU A 118 29.54 -33.08 5.71
CA GLU A 118 30.29 -31.98 6.31
C GLU A 118 31.79 -32.00 5.94
N THR A 119 32.36 -30.80 5.92
CA THR A 119 33.79 -30.51 5.98
C THR A 119 34.44 -31.07 7.25
N ASN A 120 35.60 -31.74 7.14
CA ASN A 120 36.67 -31.54 8.11
C ASN A 120 38.08 -31.91 7.59
N GLU A 121 38.97 -30.95 7.86
CA GLU A 121 40.43 -30.89 8.01
C GLU A 121 41.32 -32.16 7.89
N GLY A 122 42.51 -31.96 7.30
CA GLY A 122 43.76 -32.32 7.98
C GLY A 122 44.65 -33.43 7.41
N THR A 123 45.70 -33.01 6.69
CA THR A 123 47.12 -33.38 6.95
C THR A 123 47.66 -34.81 6.71
N ALA A 124 48.76 -34.84 5.94
CA ALA A 124 49.96 -35.70 5.97
C ALA A 124 50.08 -36.98 5.10
N ALA A 125 50.98 -36.84 4.11
CA ALA A 125 52.16 -37.67 3.85
C ALA A 125 51.99 -39.18 3.58
N LYS A 126 52.33 -39.65 2.37
CA LYS A 126 53.69 -39.99 1.91
C LYS A 126 53.69 -40.26 0.41
#